data_AF-V5H3Z1-F1
#
_entry.id   AF-V5H3Z1-F1
#
_cell.length_a   1.000
_cell.length_b   1.000
_cell.length_c   1.000
_cell.angle_alpha   90.00
_cell.angle_beta   90.00
_cell.angle_gamma   90.00
#
_symmetry.space_group_name_H-M   'P 1'
#
loop_
_entity.id
_entity.type
_entity.pdbx_description
1 polymer ?
#
loop_
_entity_poly.entity_id
_entity_poly.type
_entity_poly.pdbx_seq_one_letter_code
_entity_poly.pdbx_strand_id
1 'polypeptide(L)'
;MHSSVVAHQTFAMRLLSWLQGFLSQCQAFRLVFSGVMLEPTPEEGFPLVRCVMRADTQLWKTARAAFHQLFIGGMLMDGRCKRDFAVAFTRDYPDLLKEFVADDHEHPVSVTSLSVQIFTVPTLAHLLVAEENALAVLLRTFLSECEKHRNAQGRLAFERNQANVSFRRAQYVLYDLRYLLAVPPDVWTERLRKGFLYGVGSLLTLLTWMQGMDSVLRQVGQHVEFEAEWETGINIQLKLAPVVGLALEWCSRDREVAVKALRKALRALEGAQGPMTAV
;
A
#
# COMPACT_ATOMS: atom_id res chain seq x y z
N MET A 1 -11.44 -34.26 7.40
CA MET A 1 -10.92 -33.26 8.36
C MET A 1 -10.75 -33.91 9.72
N HIS A 2 -9.62 -33.68 10.39
CA HIS A 2 -9.35 -34.24 11.72
C HIS A 2 -10.26 -33.56 12.76
N SER A 3 -11.05 -34.34 13.51
CA SER A 3 -12.01 -33.85 14.53
C SER A 3 -11.36 -32.88 15.53
N SER A 4 -10.11 -33.14 15.91
CA SER A 4 -9.33 -32.28 16.78
C SER A 4 -9.13 -30.87 16.20
N VAL A 5 -8.77 -30.76 14.92
CA VAL A 5 -8.52 -29.45 14.26
C VAL A 5 -9.79 -28.60 14.27
N VAL A 6 -10.93 -29.20 13.92
CA VAL A 6 -12.23 -28.50 13.92
C VAL A 6 -12.63 -28.05 15.32
N ALA A 7 -12.35 -28.86 16.35
CA ALA A 7 -12.60 -28.48 17.74
C ALA A 7 -11.75 -27.27 18.17
N HIS A 8 -10.45 -27.26 17.86
CA HIS A 8 -9.56 -26.13 18.17
C HIS A 8 -9.98 -24.86 17.43
N GLN A 9 -10.30 -24.98 16.14
CA GLN A 9 -10.81 -23.87 15.33
C GLN A 9 -12.10 -23.28 15.91
N THR A 10 -13.05 -24.14 16.30
CA THR A 10 -14.32 -23.72 16.89
C THR A 10 -14.10 -23.03 18.24
N PHE A 11 -13.20 -23.57 19.07
CA PHE A 11 -12.84 -22.97 20.34
C PHE A 11 -12.19 -21.59 20.15
N ALA A 12 -11.21 -21.48 19.24
CA ALA A 12 -10.56 -20.21 18.92
C ALA A 12 -11.57 -19.15 18.45
N MET A 13 -12.52 -19.51 17.59
CA MET A 13 -13.58 -18.60 17.13
C MET A 13 -14.48 -18.12 18.29
N ARG A 14 -14.85 -19.02 19.22
CA ARG A 14 -15.62 -18.64 20.41
C ARG A 14 -14.83 -17.71 21.33
N LEU A 15 -13.54 -17.98 21.50
CA LEU A 15 -12.64 -17.15 22.30
C LEU A 15 -12.48 -15.75 21.69
N LEU A 16 -12.31 -15.64 20.36
CA LEU A 16 -12.24 -14.37 19.65
C LEU A 16 -13.52 -13.55 19.83
N SER A 17 -14.68 -14.19 19.70
CA SER A 17 -15.98 -13.54 19.92
C SER A 17 -16.15 -13.04 21.36
N TRP A 18 -15.80 -13.88 22.34
CA TRP A 18 -15.79 -13.48 23.75
C TRP A 18 -14.83 -12.31 24.00
N LEU A 19 -13.63 -12.35 23.42
CA LEU A 19 -12.62 -11.30 23.58
C LEU A 19 -13.10 -9.97 22.99
N GLN A 20 -13.75 -9.98 21.82
CA GLN A 20 -14.37 -8.77 21.27
C GLN A 20 -15.42 -8.18 22.23
N GLY A 21 -16.27 -9.04 22.81
CA GLY A 21 -17.26 -8.63 23.81
C GLY A 21 -16.62 -8.11 25.11
N PHE A 22 -15.46 -8.62 25.49
CA PHE A 22 -14.69 -8.15 26.63
C PHE A 22 -14.05 -6.78 26.38
N LEU A 23 -13.43 -6.59 25.22
CA LEU A 23 -12.77 -5.32 24.83
C LEU A 23 -13.75 -4.16 24.65
N SER A 24 -15.02 -4.45 24.34
CA SER A 24 -16.06 -3.42 24.21
C SER A 24 -16.50 -2.84 25.56
N GLN A 25 -16.27 -3.54 26.68
CA GLN A 25 -16.75 -3.12 28.00
C GLN A 25 -16.02 -1.87 28.54
N CYS A 26 -14.70 -1.76 28.33
CA CYS A 26 -13.92 -0.66 28.90
C CYS A 26 -12.65 -0.37 28.08
N GLN A 27 -12.24 0.90 28.07
CA GLN A 27 -11.00 1.36 27.44
C GLN A 27 -9.76 0.71 28.06
N ALA A 28 -9.74 0.48 29.38
CA ALA A 28 -8.59 -0.12 30.05
C ALA A 28 -8.24 -1.51 29.49
N PHE A 29 -9.25 -2.33 29.17
CA PHE A 29 -9.05 -3.64 28.56
C PHE A 29 -8.43 -3.55 27.17
N ARG A 30 -8.81 -2.55 26.38
CA ARG A 30 -8.20 -2.29 25.07
C ARG A 30 -6.72 -1.89 25.19
N LEU A 31 -6.38 -1.06 26.18
CA LEU A 31 -4.98 -0.69 26.43
C LEU A 31 -4.14 -1.90 26.82
N VAL A 32 -4.63 -2.75 27.72
CA VAL A 32 -3.95 -3.99 28.12
C VAL A 32 -3.81 -4.94 26.93
N PHE A 33 -4.88 -5.16 26.18
CA PHE A 33 -4.87 -5.97 24.97
C PHE A 33 -3.86 -5.47 23.94
N SER A 34 -3.85 -4.16 23.67
CA SER A 34 -2.87 -3.55 22.78
C SER A 34 -1.44 -3.75 23.29
N GLY A 35 -1.21 -3.69 24.60
CA GLY A 35 0.08 -4.02 25.20
C GLY A 35 0.53 -5.44 24.84
N VAL A 36 -0.32 -6.43 25.11
CA VAL A 36 -0.06 -7.84 24.79
C VAL A 36 0.15 -8.05 23.28
N MET A 37 -0.65 -7.39 22.43
CA MET A 37 -0.51 -7.49 20.98
C MET A 37 0.80 -6.90 20.45
N LEU A 38 1.43 -5.99 21.20
CA LEU A 38 2.71 -5.39 20.85
C LEU A 38 3.91 -6.15 21.43
N GLU A 39 3.69 -7.12 22.32
CA GLU A 39 4.75 -7.95 22.87
C GLU A 39 5.32 -8.89 21.80
N PRO A 40 6.65 -9.06 21.76
CA PRO A 40 7.28 -9.98 20.83
C PRO A 40 6.95 -11.43 21.19
N THR A 41 6.53 -12.21 20.20
CA THR A 41 6.30 -13.64 20.41
C THR A 41 7.64 -14.38 20.61
N PRO A 42 7.71 -15.41 21.46
CA PRO A 42 8.94 -16.17 21.69
C PRO A 42 9.51 -16.85 20.44
N GLU A 43 8.64 -17.25 19.51
CA GLU A 43 9.01 -18.01 18.31
C GLU A 43 9.54 -17.11 17.18
N GLU A 44 8.81 -16.04 16.86
CA GLU A 44 9.12 -15.17 15.71
C GLU A 44 9.94 -13.92 16.11
N GLY A 45 9.98 -13.57 17.40
CA GLY A 45 10.60 -12.32 17.88
C GLY A 45 9.89 -11.03 17.45
N PHE A 46 8.80 -11.13 16.69
CA PHE A 46 7.97 -10.00 16.26
C PHE A 46 6.77 -9.78 17.17
N PRO A 47 6.28 -8.53 17.30
CA PRO A 47 5.01 -8.23 17.94
C PRO A 47 3.88 -9.15 17.47
N LEU A 48 3.08 -9.68 18.40
CA LEU A 48 1.99 -10.61 18.09
C LEU A 48 1.04 -10.08 17.00
N VAL A 49 0.74 -8.78 17.00
CA VAL A 49 -0.07 -8.13 15.95
C VAL A 49 0.50 -8.35 14.55
N ARG A 50 1.82 -8.29 14.39
CA ARG A 50 2.49 -8.52 13.10
C ARG A 50 2.37 -9.97 12.67
N CYS A 51 2.54 -10.91 13.60
CA CYS A 51 2.37 -12.34 13.33
C CYS A 51 0.94 -12.65 12.86
N VAL A 52 -0.07 -12.10 13.55
CA VAL A 52 -1.48 -12.31 13.17
C VAL A 52 -1.80 -11.66 11.82
N MET A 53 -1.31 -10.45 11.53
CA MET A 53 -1.51 -9.81 10.22
C MET A 53 -0.85 -10.62 9.08
N ARG A 54 0.37 -11.13 9.29
CA ARG A 54 1.09 -11.94 8.30
C ARG A 54 0.43 -13.30 8.05
N ALA A 55 -0.25 -13.85 9.04
CA ALA A 55 -0.99 -15.10 8.92
C ALA A 55 -2.39 -14.94 8.30
N ASP A 56 -2.84 -13.71 7.98
CA ASP A 56 -4.20 -13.42 7.52
C ASP A 56 -4.62 -14.29 6.33
N THR A 57 -3.76 -14.41 5.32
CA THR A 57 -4.04 -15.18 4.09
C THR A 57 -4.20 -16.68 4.35
N GLN A 58 -3.66 -17.21 5.45
CA GLN A 58 -3.75 -18.62 5.83
C GLN A 58 -5.08 -18.96 6.53
N LEU A 59 -5.86 -17.95 6.93
CA LEU A 59 -7.13 -18.12 7.61
C LEU A 59 -8.30 -18.17 6.61
N TRP A 60 -9.37 -18.88 6.96
CA TRP A 60 -10.62 -18.81 6.19
C TRP A 60 -11.39 -17.50 6.48
N LYS A 61 -12.26 -17.11 5.56
CA LYS A 61 -13.01 -15.84 5.56
C LYS A 61 -13.59 -15.43 6.92
N THR A 62 -14.27 -16.34 7.62
CA THR A 62 -14.89 -16.04 8.93
C THR A 62 -13.84 -15.78 10.02
N ALA A 63 -12.72 -16.51 10.02
CA ALA A 63 -11.63 -16.29 10.96
C ALA A 63 -10.94 -14.95 10.70
N ARG A 64 -10.67 -14.60 9.43
CA ARG A 64 -10.15 -13.28 9.04
C ARG A 64 -11.05 -12.16 9.55
N ALA A 65 -12.34 -12.25 9.26
CA ALA A 65 -13.32 -11.27 9.72
C ALA A 65 -13.30 -11.11 11.26
N ALA A 66 -13.19 -12.22 12.01
CA ALA A 66 -13.10 -12.14 13.47
C ALA A 66 -11.82 -11.44 13.97
N PHE A 67 -10.67 -11.68 13.34
CA PHE A 67 -9.44 -10.96 13.68
C PHE A 67 -9.50 -9.49 13.26
N HIS A 68 -10.05 -9.17 12.09
CA HIS A 68 -10.19 -7.77 11.65
C HIS A 68 -11.11 -6.99 12.60
N GLN A 69 -12.23 -7.57 13.02
CA GLN A 69 -13.10 -6.95 14.03
C GLN A 69 -12.41 -6.80 15.38
N LEU A 70 -11.54 -7.75 15.75
CA LEU A 70 -10.73 -7.65 16.96
C LEU A 70 -9.72 -6.50 16.86
N PHE A 71 -9.03 -6.31 15.73
CA PHE A 71 -8.14 -5.16 15.51
C PHE A 71 -8.91 -3.85 15.55
N ILE A 72 -10.05 -3.79 14.85
CA ILE A 72 -10.90 -2.60 14.80
C ILE A 72 -11.37 -2.21 16.20
N GLY A 73 -12.00 -3.14 16.92
CA GLY A 73 -12.53 -2.89 18.26
C GLY A 73 -11.45 -2.75 19.34
N GLY A 74 -10.32 -3.44 19.19
CA GLY A 74 -9.28 -3.54 20.22
C GLY A 74 -8.17 -2.51 20.10
N MET A 75 -7.70 -2.20 18.89
CA MET A 75 -6.53 -1.34 18.67
C MET A 75 -6.86 -0.05 17.91
N LEU A 76 -7.86 -0.06 17.02
CA LEU A 76 -8.20 1.11 16.20
C LEU A 76 -9.22 2.07 16.85
N MET A 77 -9.61 1.84 18.10
CA MET A 77 -10.51 2.75 18.83
C MET A 77 -9.76 3.82 19.62
N ASP A 78 -8.61 3.50 20.21
CA ASP A 78 -7.80 4.44 21.01
C ASP A 78 -6.69 5.06 20.16
N GLY A 79 -6.43 6.37 20.33
CA GLY A 79 -5.43 7.08 19.53
C GLY A 79 -4.00 6.55 19.67
N ARG A 80 -3.60 6.12 20.87
CA ARG A 80 -2.24 5.57 21.10
C ARG A 80 -2.12 4.19 20.47
N CYS A 81 -3.06 3.30 20.77
CA CYS A 81 -3.09 1.95 20.20
C CYS A 81 -3.18 1.97 18.67
N LYS A 82 -3.96 2.91 18.12
CA LYS A 82 -4.10 3.10 16.67
C LYS A 82 -2.77 3.51 16.04
N ARG A 83 -2.01 4.41 16.69
CA ARG A 83 -0.67 4.79 16.22
C ARG A 83 0.25 3.58 16.16
N ASP A 84 0.31 2.79 17.22
CA ASP A 84 1.20 1.63 17.29
C ASP A 84 0.82 0.56 16.25
N PHE A 85 -0.48 0.30 16.08
CA PHE A 85 -0.99 -0.55 15.01
C PHE A 85 -0.62 -0.02 13.62
N ALA A 86 -0.80 1.28 13.38
CA ALA A 86 -0.51 1.92 12.11
C ALA A 86 0.98 1.81 11.71
N VAL A 87 1.87 1.98 12.68
CA VAL A 87 3.32 1.79 12.49
C VAL A 87 3.62 0.33 12.13
N ALA A 88 3.09 -0.63 12.90
CA ALA A 88 3.28 -2.06 12.63
C ALA A 88 2.75 -2.46 11.24
N PHE A 89 1.54 -2.00 10.88
CA PHE A 89 0.91 -2.23 9.59
C PHE A 89 1.74 -1.65 8.44
N THR A 90 2.22 -0.41 8.58
CA THR A 90 3.01 0.25 7.52
C THR A 90 4.35 -0.45 7.29
N ARG A 91 5.01 -0.93 8.36
CA ARG A 91 6.28 -1.69 8.25
C ARG A 91 6.12 -3.03 7.55
N ASP A 92 4.99 -3.70 7.79
CA ASP A 92 4.68 -4.99 7.18
C ASP A 92 3.95 -4.89 5.84
N TYR A 93 3.55 -3.68 5.42
CA TYR A 93 2.79 -3.45 4.20
C TYR A 93 3.35 -4.18 2.96
N PRO A 94 4.68 -4.21 2.70
CA PRO A 94 5.22 -4.95 1.56
C PRO A 94 4.90 -6.45 1.60
N ASP A 95 5.04 -7.07 2.77
CA ASP A 95 4.77 -8.50 2.96
C ASP A 95 3.26 -8.77 2.89
N LEU A 96 2.45 -7.93 3.55
CA LEU A 96 0.99 -8.06 3.55
C LEU A 96 0.40 -7.94 2.14
N LEU A 97 0.89 -6.98 1.34
CA LEU A 97 0.43 -6.84 -0.04
C LEU A 97 0.89 -8.03 -0.89
N LYS A 98 2.13 -8.51 -0.73
CA LYS A 98 2.63 -9.67 -1.46
C LYS A 98 1.77 -10.90 -1.21
N GLU A 99 1.45 -11.18 0.05
CA GLU A 99 0.55 -12.26 0.45
C GLU A 99 -0.85 -12.06 -0.15
N PHE A 100 -1.39 -10.84 -0.06
CA PHE A 100 -2.68 -10.52 -0.69
C PHE A 100 -2.68 -10.71 -2.21
N VAL A 101 -1.62 -10.34 -2.91
CA VAL A 101 -1.50 -10.50 -4.37
C VAL A 101 -1.51 -11.98 -4.78
N ALA A 102 -0.96 -12.85 -3.94
CA ALA A 102 -0.95 -14.30 -4.15
C ALA A 102 -2.26 -15.00 -3.70
N ASP A 103 -3.04 -14.36 -2.83
CA ASP A 103 -4.30 -14.86 -2.29
C ASP A 103 -5.46 -14.83 -3.32
N ASP A 104 -6.43 -15.73 -3.17
CA ASP A 104 -7.60 -15.85 -4.03
C ASP A 104 -8.83 -15.08 -3.51
N HIS A 105 -8.80 -14.67 -2.24
CA HIS A 105 -9.91 -13.93 -1.63
C HIS A 105 -9.98 -12.47 -2.10
N GLU A 106 -11.18 -11.88 -2.01
CA GLU A 106 -11.40 -10.47 -2.37
C GLU A 106 -10.73 -9.50 -1.38
N HIS A 107 -10.35 -8.31 -1.86
CA HIS A 107 -9.72 -7.26 -1.05
C HIS A 107 -10.45 -6.95 0.27
N PRO A 108 -11.79 -6.81 0.33
CA PRO A 108 -12.49 -6.50 1.58
C PRO A 108 -12.35 -7.58 2.68
N VAL A 109 -11.85 -8.77 2.34
CA VAL A 109 -11.62 -9.89 3.27
C VAL A 109 -10.15 -10.01 3.65
N SER A 110 -9.26 -9.19 3.08
CA SER A 110 -7.85 -9.14 3.42
C SER A 110 -7.58 -8.08 4.49
N VAL A 111 -6.61 -8.34 5.35
CA VAL A 111 -6.10 -7.36 6.33
C VAL A 111 -5.61 -6.08 5.68
N THR A 112 -5.17 -6.12 4.41
CA THR A 112 -4.77 -4.93 3.64
C THR A 112 -5.88 -3.90 3.51
N SER A 113 -7.16 -4.33 3.54
CA SER A 113 -8.31 -3.43 3.52
C SER A 113 -8.42 -2.52 4.74
N LEU A 114 -7.72 -2.83 5.84
CA LEU A 114 -7.65 -1.95 7.01
C LEU A 114 -6.82 -0.68 6.76
N SER A 115 -6.12 -0.59 5.62
CA SER A 115 -5.42 0.63 5.18
C SER A 115 -6.32 1.87 5.24
N VAL A 116 -7.61 1.73 4.89
CA VAL A 116 -8.60 2.82 4.92
C VAL A 116 -8.83 3.34 6.34
N GLN A 117 -8.67 2.52 7.38
CA GLN A 117 -8.85 2.94 8.78
C GLN A 117 -7.60 3.64 9.35
N ILE A 118 -6.47 3.53 8.64
CA ILE A 118 -5.17 4.03 9.08
C ILE A 118 -4.79 5.27 8.28
N PHE A 119 -4.69 5.13 6.95
CA PHE A 119 -4.16 6.16 6.06
C PHE A 119 -5.13 7.31 5.82
N THR A 120 -6.42 7.15 6.09
CA THR A 120 -7.38 8.26 6.01
C THR A 120 -7.33 9.20 7.21
N VAL A 121 -6.67 8.81 8.30
CA VAL A 121 -6.53 9.64 9.50
C VAL A 121 -5.37 10.61 9.28
N PRO A 122 -5.61 11.92 9.07
CA PRO A 122 -4.57 12.84 8.59
C PRO A 122 -3.35 12.92 9.52
N THR A 123 -3.60 12.97 10.84
CA THR A 123 -2.53 13.01 11.85
C THR A 123 -1.63 11.78 11.81
N LEU A 124 -2.20 10.60 11.53
CA LEU A 124 -1.43 9.37 11.36
C LEU A 124 -0.74 9.33 10.00
N ALA A 125 -1.43 9.69 8.91
CA ALA A 125 -0.83 9.74 7.59
C ALA A 125 0.43 10.63 7.57
N HIS A 126 0.36 11.82 8.14
CA HIS A 126 1.50 12.73 8.26
C HIS A 126 2.62 12.14 9.11
N LEU A 127 2.28 11.51 10.24
CA LEU A 127 3.26 10.84 11.11
C LEU A 127 3.95 9.69 10.38
N LEU A 128 3.20 8.84 9.67
CA LEU A 128 3.73 7.68 8.96
C LEU A 128 4.61 8.09 7.77
N VAL A 129 4.27 9.18 7.07
CA VAL A 129 5.17 9.74 6.05
C VAL A 129 6.45 10.26 6.68
N ALA A 130 6.37 10.95 7.82
CA ALA A 130 7.52 11.55 8.48
C ALA A 130 8.45 10.56 9.19
N GLU A 131 7.90 9.53 9.85
CA GLU A 131 8.64 8.62 10.73
C GLU A 131 8.87 7.24 10.09
N GLU A 132 7.94 6.77 9.26
CA GLU A 132 7.96 5.41 8.69
C GLU A 132 8.15 5.41 7.16
N ASN A 133 8.37 6.58 6.54
CA ASN A 133 8.51 6.74 5.09
C ASN A 133 7.36 6.12 4.29
N ALA A 134 6.13 6.15 4.81
CA ALA A 134 4.99 5.40 4.28
C ALA A 134 4.78 5.58 2.77
N LEU A 135 4.90 6.80 2.26
CA LEU A 135 4.75 7.08 0.82
C LEU A 135 5.75 6.27 -0.02
N ALA A 136 7.02 6.22 0.40
CA ALA A 136 8.04 5.45 -0.29
C ALA A 136 7.84 3.94 -0.12
N VAL A 137 7.40 3.49 1.06
CA VAL A 137 7.10 2.07 1.31
C VAL A 137 6.02 1.60 0.32
N LEU A 138 4.86 2.26 0.29
CA LEU A 138 3.76 1.92 -0.61
C LEU A 138 4.19 1.95 -2.09
N LEU A 139 4.82 3.05 -2.53
CA LEU A 139 5.25 3.18 -3.92
C LEU A 139 6.29 2.12 -4.32
N ARG A 140 7.23 1.77 -3.43
CA ARG A 140 8.22 0.72 -3.70
C ARG A 140 7.60 -0.66 -3.77
N THR A 141 6.61 -0.94 -2.92
CA THR A 141 5.85 -2.18 -3.02
C THR A 141 5.17 -2.28 -4.38
N PHE A 142 4.53 -1.20 -4.87
CA PHE A 142 3.94 -1.20 -6.20
C PHE A 142 4.98 -1.31 -7.33
N LEU A 143 6.10 -0.59 -7.22
CA LEU A 143 7.22 -0.69 -8.16
C LEU A 143 7.76 -2.13 -8.26
N SER A 144 7.83 -2.87 -7.15
CA SER A 144 8.26 -4.28 -7.16
C SER A 144 7.33 -5.16 -8.00
N GLU A 145 6.03 -4.87 -8.04
CA GLU A 145 5.07 -5.59 -8.88
C GLU A 145 5.10 -5.11 -10.34
N CYS A 146 5.40 -3.83 -10.57
CA CYS A 146 5.64 -3.27 -11.89
C CYS A 146 6.94 -3.79 -12.54
N GLU A 147 7.98 -4.10 -11.77
CA GLU A 147 9.28 -4.57 -12.29
C GLU A 147 9.14 -5.81 -13.18
N LYS A 148 8.21 -6.71 -12.83
CA LYS A 148 7.89 -7.94 -13.59
C LYS A 148 7.34 -7.65 -15.00
N HIS A 149 6.87 -6.43 -15.24
CA HIS A 149 6.22 -6.00 -16.47
C HIS A 149 7.08 -4.96 -17.21
N ARG A 150 8.40 -4.95 -17.01
CA ARG A 150 9.32 -4.03 -17.69
C ARG A 150 9.92 -4.68 -18.93
N ASN A 151 9.96 -3.95 -20.03
CA ASN A 151 10.67 -4.34 -21.24
C ASN A 151 12.17 -4.06 -21.14
N ALA A 152 12.94 -4.45 -22.18
CA ALA A 152 14.39 -4.24 -22.25
C ALA A 152 14.80 -2.76 -22.22
N GLN A 153 13.90 -1.85 -22.63
CA GLN A 153 14.08 -0.39 -22.55
C GLN A 153 13.76 0.16 -21.15
N GLY A 154 13.38 -0.70 -20.20
CA GLY A 154 13.07 -0.35 -18.83
C GLY A 154 11.73 0.38 -18.65
N ARG A 155 10.86 0.38 -19.68
CA ARG A 155 9.48 0.89 -19.64
C ARG A 155 8.52 -0.23 -19.30
N LEU A 156 7.35 0.13 -18.77
CA LEU A 156 6.27 -0.84 -18.63
C LEU A 156 5.81 -1.31 -20.01
N ALA A 157 5.58 -2.62 -20.12
CA ALA A 157 5.03 -3.26 -21.29
C ALA A 157 4.19 -4.45 -20.85
N PHE A 158 2.93 -4.50 -21.28
CA PHE A 158 2.01 -5.56 -20.87
C PHE A 158 1.73 -6.52 -22.03
N GLU A 159 1.79 -7.82 -21.73
CA GLU A 159 1.49 -8.85 -22.73
C GLU A 159 -0.01 -9.12 -22.82
N ARG A 160 -0.50 -9.26 -24.06
CA ARG A 160 -1.88 -9.67 -24.34
C ARG A 160 -2.08 -11.13 -23.93
N ASN A 161 -3.26 -11.45 -23.39
CA ASN A 161 -3.71 -12.79 -22.95
C ASN A 161 -3.18 -13.31 -21.60
N GLN A 162 -2.35 -12.55 -20.88
CA GLN A 162 -2.12 -12.84 -19.47
C GLN A 162 -3.19 -12.11 -18.65
N ALA A 163 -4.17 -12.84 -18.13
CA ALA A 163 -5.04 -12.30 -17.10
C ALA A 163 -4.19 -12.00 -15.86
N ASN A 164 -3.63 -10.79 -15.79
CA ASN A 164 -2.73 -10.36 -14.72
C ASN A 164 -3.54 -10.04 -13.46
N VAL A 165 -4.20 -11.06 -12.90
CA VAL A 165 -4.99 -10.98 -11.66
C VAL A 165 -4.11 -10.45 -10.53
N SER A 166 -2.89 -10.96 -10.40
CA SER A 166 -1.88 -10.49 -9.44
C SER A 166 -1.60 -8.99 -9.60
N PHE A 167 -1.36 -8.52 -10.83
CA PHE A 167 -1.09 -7.11 -11.09
C PHE A 167 -2.31 -6.22 -10.82
N ARG A 168 -3.53 -6.66 -11.19
CA ARG A 168 -4.77 -5.95 -10.86
C ARG A 168 -4.96 -5.83 -9.34
N ARG A 169 -4.56 -6.85 -8.57
CA ARG A 169 -4.56 -6.82 -7.10
C ARG A 169 -3.49 -5.87 -6.56
N ALA A 170 -2.29 -5.84 -7.15
CA ALA A 170 -1.26 -4.89 -6.77
C ALA A 170 -1.68 -3.41 -6.94
N GLN A 171 -2.59 -3.12 -7.89
CA GLN A 171 -3.13 -1.77 -8.07
C GLN A 171 -3.94 -1.25 -6.87
N TYR A 172 -4.28 -2.08 -5.87
CA TYR A 172 -4.91 -1.58 -4.65
C TYR A 172 -4.04 -0.57 -3.88
N VAL A 173 -2.71 -0.66 -4.05
CA VAL A 173 -1.76 0.33 -3.51
C VAL A 173 -2.09 1.75 -3.98
N LEU A 174 -2.61 1.92 -5.19
CA LEU A 174 -2.97 3.24 -5.71
C LEU A 174 -4.13 3.87 -4.94
N TYR A 175 -5.07 3.06 -4.40
CA TYR A 175 -6.10 3.56 -3.50
C TYR A 175 -5.51 3.92 -2.13
N ASP A 176 -4.60 3.10 -1.61
CA ASP A 176 -3.93 3.36 -0.32
C ASP A 176 -3.10 4.65 -0.35
N LEU A 177 -2.43 4.91 -1.49
CA LEU A 177 -1.72 6.17 -1.74
C LEU A 177 -2.67 7.37 -1.76
N ARG A 178 -3.88 7.22 -2.31
CA ARG A 178 -4.91 8.27 -2.27
C ARG A 178 -5.35 8.55 -0.84
N TYR A 179 -5.54 7.52 -0.02
CA TYR A 179 -5.85 7.71 1.40
C TYR A 179 -4.73 8.47 2.11
N LEU A 180 -3.48 8.02 1.94
CA LEU A 180 -2.31 8.61 2.60
C LEU A 180 -2.11 10.09 2.23
N LEU A 181 -2.39 10.47 0.98
CA LEU A 181 -2.19 11.84 0.47
C LEU A 181 -3.47 12.70 0.51
N ALA A 182 -4.59 12.18 1.00
CA ALA A 182 -5.90 12.84 0.88
C ALA A 182 -5.94 14.25 1.50
N VAL A 183 -5.21 14.46 2.61
CA VAL A 183 -5.18 15.74 3.32
C VAL A 183 -3.73 16.23 3.40
N PRO A 184 -3.37 17.34 2.75
CA PRO A 184 -2.02 17.88 2.85
C PRO A 184 -1.76 18.48 4.24
N PRO A 185 -0.51 18.44 4.73
CA PRO A 185 -0.15 19.01 6.03
C PRO A 185 -0.07 20.54 5.97
N ASP A 186 -0.58 21.20 7.00
CA ASP A 186 -0.42 22.65 7.20
C ASP A 186 0.94 23.00 7.83
N VAL A 187 1.47 22.09 8.67
CA VAL A 187 2.74 22.27 9.38
C VAL A 187 3.78 21.29 8.85
N TRP A 188 4.89 21.82 8.32
CA TRP A 188 5.96 21.03 7.73
C TRP A 188 7.18 20.93 8.64
N THR A 189 7.45 19.73 9.12
CA THR A 189 8.69 19.39 9.85
C THR A 189 9.76 18.87 8.88
N GLU A 190 11.02 18.93 9.29
CA GLU A 190 12.13 18.42 8.46
C GLU A 190 12.00 16.92 8.16
N ARG A 191 11.50 16.14 9.13
CA ARG A 191 11.24 14.70 8.95
C ARG A 191 10.15 14.47 7.90
N LEU A 192 9.06 15.24 7.97
CA LEU A 192 7.96 15.16 7.00
C LEU A 192 8.42 15.55 5.59
N ARG A 193 9.19 16.64 5.45
CA ARG A 193 9.78 17.04 4.15
C ARG A 193 10.65 15.94 3.56
N LYS A 194 11.54 15.34 4.37
CA LYS A 194 12.43 14.24 3.94
C LYS A 194 11.64 13.01 3.52
N GLY A 195 10.71 12.55 4.34
CA GLY A 195 9.90 11.35 4.06
C GLY A 195 9.02 11.51 2.82
N PHE A 196 8.38 12.67 2.66
CA PHE A 196 7.59 12.98 1.47
C PHE A 196 8.47 13.05 0.20
N LEU A 197 9.57 13.79 0.23
CA LEU A 197 10.49 13.90 -0.93
C LEU A 197 11.17 12.58 -1.30
N TYR A 198 11.33 11.68 -0.34
CA TYR A 198 11.79 10.32 -0.59
C TYR A 198 10.75 9.53 -1.39
N GLY A 199 9.48 9.58 -0.95
CA GLY A 199 8.36 8.98 -1.67
C GLY A 199 8.14 9.58 -3.06
N VAL A 200 8.27 10.90 -3.23
CA VAL A 200 8.25 11.56 -4.54
C VAL A 200 9.31 10.99 -5.48
N GLY A 201 10.48 10.62 -4.97
CA GLY A 201 11.49 9.93 -5.76
C GLY A 201 10.98 8.62 -6.37
N SER A 202 10.31 7.79 -5.57
CA SER A 202 9.68 6.55 -6.04
C SER A 202 8.51 6.80 -6.99
N LEU A 203 7.72 7.86 -6.77
CA LEU A 203 6.65 8.25 -7.69
C LEU A 203 7.21 8.64 -9.06
N LEU A 204 8.28 9.41 -9.08
CA LEU A 204 8.96 9.79 -10.33
C LEU A 204 9.55 8.58 -11.04
N THR A 205 10.12 7.61 -10.32
CA THR A 205 10.56 6.34 -10.92
C THR A 205 9.40 5.63 -11.63
N LEU A 206 8.23 5.53 -10.99
CA LEU A 206 7.04 4.93 -11.61
C LEU A 206 6.62 5.70 -12.87
N LEU A 207 6.55 7.03 -12.80
CA LEU A 207 6.20 7.88 -13.94
C LEU A 207 7.21 7.74 -15.08
N THR A 208 8.50 7.59 -14.78
CA THR A 208 9.53 7.30 -15.78
C THR A 208 9.29 5.94 -16.45
N TRP A 209 8.89 4.91 -15.72
CA TRP A 209 8.58 3.60 -16.34
C TRP A 209 7.31 3.67 -17.21
N MET A 210 6.35 4.50 -16.84
CA MET A 210 5.12 4.74 -17.62
C MET A 210 5.34 5.64 -18.84
N GLN A 211 6.37 6.49 -18.84
CA GLN A 211 6.66 7.38 -19.97
C GLN A 211 7.08 6.58 -21.20
N GLY A 212 6.21 6.54 -22.22
CA GLY A 212 6.43 5.73 -23.42
C GLY A 212 6.15 4.23 -23.21
N MET A 213 5.38 3.90 -22.16
CA MET A 213 4.79 2.57 -21.97
C MET A 213 3.93 2.17 -23.17
N ASP A 214 4.00 0.89 -23.55
CA ASP A 214 3.25 0.29 -24.66
C ASP A 214 3.30 1.10 -25.97
N SER A 215 4.45 1.71 -26.29
CA SER A 215 4.61 2.51 -27.52
C SER A 215 4.43 1.67 -28.78
N VAL A 216 3.54 2.09 -29.68
CA VAL A 216 3.28 1.41 -30.95
C VAL A 216 3.88 2.21 -32.11
N LEU A 217 4.58 1.51 -33.01
CA LEU A 217 5.06 2.07 -34.27
C LEU A 217 4.04 1.79 -35.38
N ARG A 218 3.92 2.73 -36.32
CA ARG A 218 3.09 2.55 -37.51
C ARG A 218 3.60 1.35 -38.32
N GLN A 219 2.76 0.34 -38.48
CA GLN A 219 3.03 -0.79 -39.36
C GLN A 219 2.61 -0.45 -40.80
N VAL A 220 3.46 -0.81 -41.76
CA VAL A 220 3.22 -0.62 -43.20
C VAL A 220 3.55 -1.93 -43.91
N GLY A 221 2.66 -2.42 -44.77
CA GLY A 221 2.84 -3.65 -45.53
C GLY A 221 1.86 -4.75 -45.15
N GLN A 222 2.19 -5.54 -44.12
CA GLN A 222 1.32 -6.65 -43.68
C GLN A 222 0.18 -6.18 -42.76
N HIS A 223 -0.91 -6.96 -42.76
CA HIS A 223 -2.02 -6.78 -41.83
C HIS A 223 -1.54 -7.05 -40.40
N VAL A 224 -1.86 -6.15 -39.48
CA VAL A 224 -1.64 -6.34 -38.05
C VAL A 224 -2.77 -7.22 -37.52
N GLU A 225 -2.49 -8.50 -37.33
CA GLU A 225 -3.48 -9.49 -36.86
C GLU A 225 -3.97 -9.21 -35.43
N PHE A 226 -3.14 -8.54 -34.61
CA PHE A 226 -3.44 -8.27 -33.21
C PHE A 226 -3.09 -6.83 -32.83
N GLU A 227 -4.07 -6.10 -32.29
CA GLU A 227 -3.85 -4.83 -31.59
C GLU A 227 -2.92 -4.99 -30.38
N ALA A 228 -2.16 -3.92 -30.08
CA ALA A 228 -1.35 -3.81 -28.88
C ALA A 228 -2.22 -3.83 -27.61
N GLU A 229 -1.68 -4.36 -26.51
CA GLU A 229 -2.29 -4.20 -25.19
C GLU A 229 -2.20 -2.73 -24.79
N TRP A 230 -3.34 -2.12 -24.48
CA TRP A 230 -3.42 -0.72 -24.04
C TRP A 230 -4.23 -0.55 -22.76
N GLU A 231 -5.11 -1.51 -22.45
CA GLU A 231 -6.09 -1.40 -21.38
C GLU A 231 -5.43 -1.34 -20.01
N THR A 232 -4.41 -2.17 -19.76
CA THR A 232 -3.69 -2.18 -18.49
C THR A 232 -2.95 -0.87 -18.28
N GLY A 233 -2.27 -0.38 -19.32
CA GLY A 233 -1.57 0.91 -19.29
C GLY A 233 -2.50 2.09 -18.97
N ILE A 234 -3.64 2.19 -19.66
CA ILE A 234 -4.64 3.24 -19.39
C ILE A 234 -5.23 3.11 -17.99
N ASN A 235 -5.54 1.90 -17.53
CA ASN A 235 -6.10 1.68 -16.20
C ASN A 235 -5.16 2.13 -15.07
N ILE A 236 -3.86 1.86 -15.19
CA ILE A 236 -2.87 2.37 -14.22
C ILE A 236 -2.86 3.89 -14.27
N GLN A 237 -2.81 4.50 -15.46
CA GLN A 237 -2.78 5.96 -15.62
C GLN A 237 -4.00 6.63 -14.98
N LEU A 238 -5.20 6.10 -15.21
CA LEU A 238 -6.44 6.62 -14.62
C LEU A 238 -6.45 6.54 -13.09
N LYS A 239 -5.88 5.48 -12.51
CA LYS A 239 -5.76 5.31 -11.05
C LYS A 239 -4.64 6.14 -10.44
N LEU A 240 -3.55 6.36 -11.18
CA LEU A 240 -2.39 7.11 -10.73
C LEU A 240 -2.59 8.63 -10.83
N ALA A 241 -3.35 9.12 -11.82
CA ALA A 241 -3.56 10.55 -12.02
C ALA A 241 -4.09 11.29 -10.75
N PRO A 242 -5.07 10.76 -9.99
CA PRO A 242 -5.47 11.35 -8.71
C PRO A 242 -4.34 11.38 -7.67
N VAL A 243 -3.51 10.33 -7.61
CA VAL A 243 -2.35 10.27 -6.68
C VAL A 243 -1.34 11.36 -7.02
N VAL A 244 -1.06 11.58 -8.31
CA VAL A 244 -0.18 12.65 -8.78
C VAL A 244 -0.77 14.02 -8.44
N GLY A 245 -2.08 14.22 -8.65
CA GLY A 245 -2.76 15.45 -8.27
C GLY A 245 -2.63 15.77 -6.78
N LEU A 246 -2.85 14.78 -5.91
CA LEU A 246 -2.67 14.93 -4.46
C LEU A 246 -1.21 15.21 -4.09
N ALA A 247 -0.25 14.52 -4.72
CA ALA A 247 1.17 14.79 -4.49
C ALA A 247 1.58 16.21 -4.89
N LEU A 248 1.01 16.75 -5.98
CA LEU A 248 1.20 18.15 -6.38
C LEU A 248 0.57 19.12 -5.38
N GLU A 249 -0.61 18.80 -4.84
CA GLU A 249 -1.22 19.60 -3.78
C GLU A 249 -0.32 19.66 -2.55
N TRP A 250 0.26 18.54 -2.12
CA TRP A 250 1.25 18.50 -1.03
C TRP A 250 2.48 19.35 -1.35
N CYS A 251 3.01 19.25 -2.57
CA CYS A 251 4.12 20.10 -3.00
C CYS A 251 3.77 21.59 -2.91
N SER A 252 2.52 21.99 -3.22
CA SER A 252 2.11 23.39 -3.19
C SER A 252 2.09 24.01 -1.78
N ARG A 253 2.00 23.20 -0.71
CA ARG A 253 1.91 23.69 0.68
C ARG A 253 3.24 24.09 1.31
N ASP A 254 4.38 23.72 0.72
CA ASP A 254 5.71 24.07 1.23
C ASP A 254 6.68 24.40 0.10
N ARG A 255 7.23 25.61 0.11
CA ARG A 255 8.11 26.13 -0.95
C ARG A 255 9.36 25.26 -1.14
N GLU A 256 9.94 24.75 -0.07
CA GLU A 256 11.16 23.95 -0.14
C GLU A 256 10.88 22.59 -0.78
N VAL A 257 9.77 21.95 -0.40
CA VAL A 257 9.29 20.72 -1.02
C VAL A 257 8.99 20.95 -2.50
N ALA A 258 8.25 22.01 -2.85
CA ALA A 258 7.93 22.35 -4.25
C ALA A 258 9.19 22.44 -5.12
N VAL A 259 10.19 23.22 -4.67
CA VAL A 259 11.44 23.43 -5.43
C VAL A 259 12.23 22.13 -5.55
N LYS A 260 12.33 21.34 -4.47
CA LYS A 260 13.06 20.07 -4.49
C LYS A 260 12.37 19.02 -5.35
N ALA A 261 11.04 18.92 -5.29
CA ALA A 261 10.24 18.02 -6.12
C ALA A 261 10.36 18.38 -7.60
N LEU A 262 10.23 19.67 -7.95
CA LEU A 262 10.39 20.14 -9.33
C LEU A 262 11.78 19.81 -9.89
N ARG A 263 12.84 20.08 -9.13
CA ARG A 263 14.21 19.73 -9.55
C ARG A 263 14.39 18.22 -9.75
N LYS A 264 13.79 17.39 -8.90
CA LYS A 264 13.80 15.94 -9.07
C LYS A 264 13.05 15.52 -10.33
N ALA A 265 11.89 16.12 -10.60
CA ALA A 265 11.08 15.84 -11.78
C ALA A 265 11.82 16.23 -13.07
N LEU A 266 12.44 17.42 -13.12
CA LEU A 266 13.25 17.86 -14.27
C LEU A 266 14.40 16.89 -14.57
N ARG A 267 15.16 16.50 -13.53
CA ARG A 267 16.24 15.51 -13.69
C ARG A 267 15.73 14.15 -14.19
N ALA A 268 14.59 13.70 -13.67
CA ALA A 268 13.98 12.45 -14.12
C ALA A 268 13.52 12.52 -15.59
N LEU A 269 12.99 13.67 -16.00
CA LEU A 269 12.58 13.93 -17.39
C LEU A 269 13.78 13.97 -18.34
N GLU A 270 14.82 14.74 -18.01
CA GLU A 270 16.08 14.82 -18.77
C GLU A 270 16.73 13.44 -18.92
N GLY A 271 16.74 12.64 -17.85
CA GLY A 271 17.24 11.26 -17.90
C GLY A 271 16.38 10.34 -18.77
N ALA A 272 15.08 10.56 -18.84
CA ALA A 272 14.15 9.72 -19.60
C ALA A 272 14.05 10.07 -21.09
N GLN A 273 14.29 11.33 -21.47
CA GLN A 273 14.11 11.85 -22.84
C GLN A 273 15.42 12.28 -23.51
N GLY A 274 16.56 12.29 -22.79
CA GLY A 274 17.78 12.98 -23.21
C GLY A 274 17.72 14.48 -22.87
N PRO A 275 18.83 15.23 -22.99
CA PRO A 275 18.83 16.66 -22.70
C PRO A 275 17.79 17.37 -23.57
N MET A 276 16.88 18.14 -22.96
CA MET A 276 15.94 18.99 -23.70
C MET A 276 16.75 20.05 -24.44
N THR A 277 17.03 19.82 -25.72
CA THR A 277 17.51 20.90 -26.59
C THR A 277 16.36 21.88 -26.76
N ALA A 278 16.55 23.10 -26.26
CA ALA A 278 15.66 24.21 -26.56
C ALA A 278 15.56 24.34 -28.08
N VAL A 279 14.35 24.17 -28.60
CA VAL A 279 14.00 24.46 -30.00
C VAL A 279 13.91 25.97 -30.18
#